data_AF-A0A444MQI2-F1
#
_entry.id   AF-A0A444MQI2-F1
#
_cell.length_a   1.000
_cell.length_b   1.000
_cell.length_c   1.000
_cell.angle_alpha   90.00
_cell.angle_beta   90.00
_cell.angle_gamma   90.00
#
_symmetry.space_group_name_H-M   'P 1'
#
loop_
_entity.id
_entity.type
_entity.pdbx_description
1 polymer ?
#
loop_
_entity_poly.entity_id
_entity_poly.type
_entity_poly.pdbx_seq_one_letter_code
_entity_poly.pdbx_strand_id
1 'polypeptide(L)'
;MSFFLHNIIGIEVAGDYKLRVPLAVLPDGSVAMASDIPNGAYVSFMATDNDCSKQAAVEAAAGAIKQLGDHKPNVALFFDCVATRLRMGKEFDFELEKVNETLQGANYAGCNTYGQVARVNGQFSGFQNCTAVVCVIPD
;
A
#
# COMPACT_ATOMS: atom_id res chain seq x y z
N MET A 1 -0.02 -19.95 -0.05
CA MET A 1 -0.10 -18.50 0.25
C MET A 1 1.20 -17.76 -0.04
N SER A 2 2.40 -18.28 0.30
CA SER A 2 3.65 -17.50 0.12
C SER A 2 3.96 -17.12 -1.33
N PHE A 3 3.61 -17.96 -2.32
CA PHE A 3 3.84 -17.64 -3.74
C PHE A 3 3.16 -16.34 -4.16
N PHE A 4 1.87 -16.18 -3.89
CA PHE A 4 1.12 -14.98 -4.30
C PHE A 4 1.49 -13.72 -3.52
N LEU A 5 2.02 -13.85 -2.31
CA LEU A 5 2.57 -12.69 -1.57
C LEU A 5 3.84 -12.13 -2.21
N HIS A 6 4.55 -12.92 -3.02
CA HIS A 6 5.79 -12.51 -3.70
C HIS A 6 5.60 -12.38 -5.22
N ASN A 7 4.42 -12.70 -5.75
CA ASN A 7 4.09 -12.66 -7.17
C ASN A 7 2.72 -11.98 -7.32
N ILE A 8 2.73 -10.66 -7.18
CA ILE A 8 1.54 -9.81 -7.26
C ILE A 8 1.23 -9.51 -8.72
N ILE A 9 -0.01 -9.20 -9.06
CA ILE A 9 -0.38 -8.83 -10.43
C ILE A 9 -0.37 -7.30 -10.56
N GLY A 10 0.35 -6.78 -11.54
CA GLY A 10 0.31 -5.38 -11.95
C GLY A 10 -0.54 -5.23 -13.20
N ILE A 11 -1.57 -4.40 -13.15
CA ILE A 11 -2.38 -4.00 -14.31
C ILE A 11 -1.79 -2.72 -14.87
N GLU A 12 -1.44 -2.69 -16.16
CA GLU A 12 -0.96 -1.48 -16.80
C GLU A 12 -2.09 -0.45 -16.94
N VAL A 13 -1.87 0.76 -16.42
CA VAL A 13 -2.81 1.89 -16.50
C VAL A 13 -2.03 3.17 -16.78
N ALA A 14 -2.22 3.73 -17.98
CA ALA A 14 -1.71 5.05 -18.38
C ALA A 14 -0.22 5.28 -18.08
N GLY A 15 0.63 4.27 -18.33
CA GLY A 15 2.08 4.35 -18.13
C GLY A 15 2.55 4.01 -16.72
N ASP A 16 1.66 3.55 -15.84
CA ASP A 16 1.95 3.04 -14.50
C ASP A 16 1.24 1.71 -14.25
N TYR A 17 1.36 1.14 -13.04
CA TYR A 17 0.76 -0.13 -12.65
C TYR A 17 -0.17 -0.01 -11.45
N LYS A 18 -1.30 -0.70 -11.52
CA LYS A 18 -2.16 -0.97 -10.35
C LYS A 18 -1.95 -2.38 -9.86
N LEU A 19 -1.54 -2.49 -8.60
CA LEU A 19 -1.28 -3.79 -7.99
C LEU A 19 -2.57 -4.49 -7.54
N ARG A 20 -2.61 -5.81 -7.70
CA ARG A 20 -3.70 -6.71 -7.37
C ARG A 20 -3.17 -7.98 -6.74
N VAL A 21 -3.66 -8.30 -5.55
CA VAL A 21 -3.21 -9.45 -4.79
C VAL A 21 -3.97 -10.71 -5.23
N PRO A 22 -3.30 -11.74 -5.76
CA PRO A 22 -3.93 -13.04 -5.96
C PRO A 22 -4.10 -13.75 -4.61
N LEU A 23 -5.17 -14.53 -4.48
CA LEU A 23 -5.56 -15.16 -3.23
C LEU A 23 -5.43 -16.67 -3.27
N ALA A 24 -5.96 -17.29 -4.33
CA ALA A 24 -6.05 -18.72 -4.47
C ALA A 24 -6.15 -19.11 -5.95
N VAL A 25 -5.69 -20.33 -6.25
CA VAL A 25 -6.10 -21.03 -7.47
C VAL A 25 -7.36 -21.81 -7.14
N LEU A 26 -8.42 -21.60 -7.91
CA LEU A 26 -9.71 -22.28 -7.76
C LEU A 26 -9.67 -23.66 -8.45
N PRO A 27 -10.63 -24.57 -8.17
CA PRO A 27 -10.64 -25.92 -8.74
C PRO A 27 -10.68 -25.99 -10.26
N ASP A 28 -11.20 -24.95 -10.92
CA ASP A 28 -11.26 -24.82 -12.39
C ASP A 28 -9.96 -24.26 -12.99
N GLY A 29 -8.93 -24.00 -12.17
CA GLY A 29 -7.66 -23.42 -12.57
C GLY A 29 -7.65 -21.90 -12.65
N SER A 30 -8.77 -21.23 -12.38
CA SER A 30 -8.82 -19.76 -12.32
C SER A 30 -8.13 -19.24 -11.06
N VAL A 31 -7.77 -17.95 -11.06
CA VAL A 31 -7.12 -17.29 -9.91
C VAL A 31 -8.09 -16.30 -9.28
N ALA A 32 -8.41 -16.51 -8.00
CA ALA A 32 -9.19 -15.57 -7.22
C ALA A 32 -8.34 -14.35 -6.86
N MET A 33 -8.87 -13.16 -7.08
CA MET A 33 -8.19 -11.88 -6.85
C MET A 33 -8.84 -11.09 -5.71
N ALA A 34 -8.03 -10.32 -4.97
CA ALA A 34 -8.52 -9.41 -3.92
C ALA A 34 -9.37 -8.26 -4.45
N SER A 35 -9.17 -7.90 -5.71
CA SER A 35 -9.90 -6.86 -6.41
C SER A 35 -10.03 -7.20 -7.88
N ASP A 36 -11.03 -6.63 -8.54
CA ASP A 36 -11.30 -6.90 -9.95
C ASP A 36 -10.12 -6.54 -10.87
N ILE A 37 -9.98 -7.35 -11.92
CA ILE A 37 -9.13 -7.11 -13.08
C ILE A 37 -10.05 -6.90 -14.29
N PRO A 38 -9.93 -5.78 -15.04
CA PRO A 38 -10.72 -5.57 -16.24
C PRO A 38 -10.46 -6.63 -17.32
N ASN A 39 -11.51 -7.05 -18.02
CA ASN A 39 -11.38 -7.96 -19.16
C ASN A 39 -10.53 -7.32 -20.27
N GLY A 40 -9.62 -8.12 -20.85
CA GLY A 40 -8.70 -7.66 -21.90
C GLY A 40 -7.55 -6.78 -21.40
N ALA A 41 -7.38 -6.62 -20.09
CA ALA A 41 -6.23 -5.92 -19.53
C ALA A 41 -4.94 -6.69 -19.74
N TYR A 42 -3.85 -5.97 -20.04
CA TYR A 42 -2.51 -6.51 -19.98
C TYR A 42 -2.04 -6.48 -18.53
N VAL A 43 -1.48 -7.61 -18.08
CA VAL A 43 -1.01 -7.79 -16.72
C VAL A 43 0.39 -8.37 -16.69
N SER A 44 1.14 -7.99 -15.66
CA SER A 44 2.49 -8.48 -15.38
C SER A 44 2.56 -9.08 -13.98
N PHE A 45 3.40 -10.10 -13.79
CA PHE A 45 3.80 -10.49 -12.45
C PHE A 45 4.83 -9.48 -11.93
N MET A 46 4.53 -8.92 -10.76
CA MET A 46 5.32 -7.90 -10.10
C MET A 46 6.06 -8.52 -8.91
N ALA A 47 7.31 -8.12 -8.76
CA ALA A 47 8.15 -8.44 -7.62
C ALA A 47 8.53 -7.15 -6.88
N THR A 48 8.70 -7.27 -5.58
CA THR A 48 9.19 -6.19 -4.72
C THR A 48 9.99 -6.82 -3.58
N ASP A 49 10.84 -6.03 -2.95
CA ASP A 49 11.55 -6.43 -1.73
C ASP A 49 11.07 -5.63 -0.51
N ASN A 50 11.64 -5.92 0.65
CA ASN A 50 11.27 -5.24 1.89
C ASN A 50 11.69 -3.77 1.90
N ASP A 51 12.79 -3.42 1.22
CA ASP A 51 13.27 -2.05 1.18
C ASP A 51 12.37 -1.17 0.30
N CYS A 52 11.91 -1.67 -0.84
CA CYS A 52 10.95 -0.98 -1.69
C CYS A 52 9.62 -0.72 -0.96
N SER A 53 9.07 -1.70 -0.22
CA SER A 53 7.80 -1.51 0.50
C SER A 53 7.93 -0.49 1.63
N LYS A 54 9.00 -0.61 2.42
CA LYS A 54 9.35 0.36 3.47
C LYS A 54 9.52 1.77 2.91
N GLN A 55 10.25 1.90 1.80
CA GLN A 55 10.46 3.18 1.13
C GLN A 55 9.14 3.79 0.66
N ALA A 56 8.23 2.98 0.10
CA ALA A 56 6.90 3.46 -0.31
C ALA A 56 6.06 3.97 0.89
N ALA A 57 6.13 3.30 2.05
CA ALA A 57 5.46 3.75 3.27
C ALA A 57 6.04 5.07 3.80
N VAL A 58 7.37 5.22 3.77
CA VAL A 58 8.07 6.46 4.14
C VAL A 58 7.69 7.60 3.20
N GLU A 59 7.64 7.34 1.89
CA GLU A 59 7.22 8.33 0.90
C GLU A 59 5.77 8.77 1.09
N ALA A 60 4.87 7.85 1.44
CA ALA A 60 3.49 8.18 1.79
C ALA A 60 3.42 9.09 3.02
N ALA A 61 4.19 8.79 4.08
CA ALA A 61 4.24 9.59 5.30
C ALA A 61 4.85 10.99 5.05
N ALA A 62 5.98 11.04 4.34
CA ALA A 62 6.62 12.29 3.97
C ALA A 62 5.73 13.14 3.06
N GLY A 63 4.99 12.51 2.14
CA GLY A 63 4.00 13.15 1.30
C GLY A 63 2.86 13.77 2.10
N ALA A 64 2.37 13.09 3.13
CA ALA A 64 1.31 13.61 4.01
C ALA A 64 1.81 14.79 4.86
N ILE A 65 3.02 14.71 5.41
CA ILE A 65 3.66 15.83 6.13
C ILE A 65 3.84 17.03 5.21
N LYS A 66 4.32 16.81 3.97
CA LYS A 66 4.50 17.89 2.99
C LYS A 66 3.16 18.57 2.65
N GLN A 67 2.07 17.81 2.56
CA GLN A 67 0.73 18.36 2.29
C GLN A 67 0.19 19.20 3.45
N LEU A 68 0.72 19.02 4.66
CA LEU A 68 0.35 19.79 5.85
C LEU A 68 0.86 21.25 5.78
N GLY A 69 1.88 21.53 4.98
CA GLY A 69 2.48 22.87 4.85
C GLY A 69 3.12 23.33 6.16
N ASP A 70 2.77 24.53 6.62
CA ASP A 70 3.33 25.13 7.84
C ASP A 70 2.62 24.69 9.13
N HIS A 71 1.55 23.89 9.03
CA HIS A 71 0.83 23.41 10.20
C HIS A 71 1.63 22.30 10.90
N LYS A 72 1.55 22.27 12.24
CA LYS A 72 2.20 21.23 13.03
C LYS A 72 1.38 19.93 12.99
N PRO A 73 2.02 18.77 12.81
CA PRO A 73 1.32 17.49 12.82
C PRO A 73 0.92 17.11 14.26
N ASN A 74 -0.33 16.70 14.46
CA ASN A 74 -0.86 16.32 15.79
C ASN A 74 -1.15 14.82 15.86
N VAL A 75 -2.01 14.33 14.97
CA VAL A 75 -2.40 12.91 14.90
C VAL A 75 -2.30 12.42 13.46
N ALA A 76 -1.87 11.18 13.27
CA ALA A 76 -1.87 10.53 11.96
C ALA A 76 -2.67 9.22 11.96
N LEU A 77 -3.31 8.94 10.82
CA LEU A 77 -3.90 7.64 10.51
C LEU A 77 -3.02 6.93 9.50
N PHE A 78 -2.61 5.70 9.82
CA PHE A 78 -1.78 4.87 8.97
C PHE A 78 -2.50 3.56 8.62
N PHE A 79 -2.66 3.29 7.32
CA PHE A 79 -3.23 2.03 6.84
C PHE A 79 -2.28 1.42 5.82
N ASP A 80 -1.97 0.14 5.98
CA ASP A 80 -1.16 -0.59 5.01
C ASP A 80 -1.81 -1.93 4.65
N CYS A 81 -1.48 -2.48 3.48
CA CYS A 81 -2.07 -3.70 2.97
C CYS A 81 -1.63 -4.90 3.79
N VAL A 82 -2.59 -5.74 4.18
CA VAL A 82 -2.32 -7.01 4.85
C VAL A 82 -1.39 -7.91 4.03
N ALA A 83 -1.41 -7.81 2.70
CA ALA A 83 -0.47 -8.52 1.84
C ALA A 83 0.99 -8.07 2.08
N THR A 84 1.24 -6.76 2.18
CA THR A 84 2.56 -6.19 2.51
C THR A 84 3.02 -6.69 3.88
N ARG A 85 2.16 -6.56 4.90
CA ARG A 85 2.42 -7.05 6.27
C ARG A 85 2.76 -8.53 6.33
N LEU A 86 2.01 -9.37 5.62
CA LEU A 86 2.23 -10.82 5.61
C LEU A 86 3.50 -11.20 4.85
N ARG A 87 3.84 -10.47 3.78
CA ARG A 87 5.07 -10.66 3.01
C ARG A 87 6.31 -10.29 3.81
N MET A 88 6.31 -9.13 4.46
CA MET A 88 7.46 -8.62 5.24
C MET A 88 7.66 -9.37 6.55
N GLY A 89 6.60 -9.91 7.14
CA GLY A 89 6.68 -10.65 8.40
C GLY A 89 7.18 -9.75 9.54
N LYS A 90 8.35 -10.08 10.12
CA LYS A 90 8.96 -9.30 11.21
C LYS A 90 9.56 -7.98 10.72
N GLU A 91 9.94 -7.90 9.45
CA GLU A 91 10.54 -6.68 8.87
C GLU A 91 9.53 -5.53 8.80
N PHE A 92 8.24 -5.83 8.97
CA PHE A 92 7.19 -4.81 9.04
C PHE A 92 7.35 -3.86 10.24
N ASP A 93 7.91 -4.33 11.35
CA ASP A 93 8.11 -3.48 12.53
C ASP A 93 9.11 -2.35 12.22
N PHE A 94 10.11 -2.61 11.38
CA PHE A 94 11.03 -1.57 10.90
C PHE A 94 10.37 -0.56 9.96
N GLU A 95 9.37 -0.97 9.18
CA GLU A 95 8.56 -0.04 8.39
C GLU A 95 7.79 0.91 9.31
N LEU A 96 7.14 0.37 10.34
CA LEU A 96 6.40 1.16 11.33
C LEU A 96 7.30 2.15 12.08
N GLU A 97 8.52 1.74 12.45
CA GLU A 97 9.52 2.62 13.05
C GLU A 97 9.87 3.79 12.13
N LYS A 98 10.11 3.52 10.84
CA LYS A 98 10.47 4.57 9.86
C LYS A 98 9.30 5.50 9.55
N VAL A 99 8.08 4.99 9.49
CA VAL A 99 6.87 5.82 9.38
C VAL A 99 6.74 6.73 10.60
N ASN A 100 6.91 6.18 11.80
CA ASN A 100 6.84 6.96 13.06
C ASN A 100 7.90 8.08 13.11
N GLU A 101 9.15 7.79 12.73
CA GLU A 101 10.21 8.79 12.60
C GLU A 101 9.82 9.91 11.60
N THR A 102 9.19 9.54 10.49
CA THR A 102 8.78 10.48 9.42
C THR A 102 7.63 11.39 9.84
N LEU A 103 6.76 10.96 10.77
CA LEU A 103 5.59 11.70 11.23
C LEU A 103 5.89 12.87 12.20
N GLN A 104 7.17 13.17 12.43
CA GLN A 104 7.63 14.36 13.17
C GLN A 104 7.01 14.53 14.57
N GLY A 105 6.75 13.42 15.26
CA GLY A 105 6.23 13.43 16.64
C GLY A 105 4.71 13.42 16.75
N ALA A 106 3.97 13.35 15.65
CA ALA A 106 2.54 13.08 15.72
C ALA A 106 2.26 11.67 16.25
N ASN A 107 1.29 11.55 17.15
CA ASN A 107 0.77 10.24 17.54
C ASN A 107 0.08 9.60 16.35
N TYR A 108 0.21 8.29 16.15
CA TYR A 108 -0.49 7.63 15.05
C TYR A 108 -1.20 6.36 15.48
N ALA A 109 -2.29 6.07 14.78
CA ALA A 109 -3.08 4.86 14.94
C ALA A 109 -3.47 4.31 13.57
N GLY A 110 -3.78 3.02 13.52
CA GLY A 110 -3.93 2.35 12.24
C GLY A 110 -4.22 0.87 12.33
N CYS A 111 -4.38 0.25 11.16
CA CYS A 111 -4.46 -1.19 11.04
C CYS A 111 -4.08 -1.65 9.63
N ASN A 112 -3.71 -2.92 9.50
CA ASN A 112 -3.59 -3.53 8.19
C ASN A 112 -4.97 -3.83 7.61
N THR A 113 -5.17 -3.50 6.33
CA THR A 113 -6.47 -3.62 5.64
C THR A 113 -6.35 -4.45 4.37
N TYR A 114 -7.49 -4.94 3.89
CA TYR A 114 -7.59 -5.72 2.66
C TYR A 114 -7.63 -4.79 1.43
N GLY A 115 -6.54 -4.06 1.23
CA GLY A 115 -6.49 -2.94 0.30
C GLY A 115 -7.02 -1.64 0.92
N GLN A 116 -6.73 -0.53 0.24
CA GLN A 116 -7.02 0.81 0.73
C GLN A 116 -7.84 1.57 -0.30
N VAL A 117 -8.87 2.28 0.16
CA VAL A 117 -9.63 3.23 -0.66
C VAL A 117 -9.19 4.64 -0.29
N ALA A 118 -8.30 5.23 -1.08
CA ALA A 118 -7.82 6.59 -0.88
C ALA A 118 -7.66 7.30 -2.24
N ARG A 119 -8.06 8.57 -2.29
CA ARG A 119 -7.84 9.43 -3.47
C ARG A 119 -6.98 10.61 -3.04
N VAL A 120 -5.79 10.69 -3.60
CA VAL A 120 -4.96 11.90 -3.54
C VAL A 120 -5.13 12.69 -4.84
N ASN A 121 -4.94 14.01 -4.77
CA ASN A 121 -5.02 14.88 -5.94
C ASN A 121 -4.11 14.35 -7.07
N GLY A 122 -4.68 14.16 -8.25
CA GLY A 122 -3.96 13.63 -9.42
C GLY A 122 -4.07 12.12 -9.64
N GLN A 123 -4.69 11.34 -8.74
CA GLN A 123 -4.90 9.90 -8.94
C GLN A 123 -6.29 9.56 -9.51
N PHE A 124 -6.31 8.71 -10.55
CA PHE A 124 -7.54 8.36 -11.29
C PHE A 124 -8.36 7.23 -10.63
N SER A 125 -7.80 6.44 -9.70
CA SER A 125 -8.54 5.40 -8.97
C SER A 125 -8.26 5.36 -7.48
N GLY A 126 -9.30 5.04 -6.71
CA GLY A 126 -9.24 5.02 -5.25
C GLY A 126 -8.84 3.69 -4.62
N PHE A 127 -9.09 2.53 -5.24
CA PHE A 127 -8.84 1.23 -4.60
C PHE A 127 -7.51 0.60 -5.01
N GLN A 128 -6.62 0.45 -4.01
CA GLN A 128 -5.25 0.03 -4.16
C GLN A 128 -4.96 -1.22 -3.31
N ASN A 129 -4.07 -2.09 -3.79
CA ASN A 129 -3.48 -3.16 -2.98
C ASN A 129 -1.97 -2.93 -2.89
N CYS A 130 -1.31 -3.50 -1.88
CA CYS A 130 0.12 -3.30 -1.64
C CYS A 130 0.48 -1.79 -1.57
N THR A 131 -0.31 -1.01 -0.85
CA THR A 131 -0.15 0.44 -0.74
C THR A 131 -0.30 0.88 0.71
N ALA A 132 0.60 1.77 1.14
CA ALA A 132 0.49 2.48 2.39
C ALA A 132 -0.27 3.80 2.19
N VAL A 133 -1.19 4.11 3.10
CA VAL A 133 -1.96 5.36 3.13
C VAL A 133 -1.74 6.04 4.47
N VAL A 134 -1.31 7.30 4.41
CA VAL A 134 -1.07 8.14 5.58
C VAL A 134 -1.95 9.39 5.46
N CYS A 135 -2.68 9.70 6.52
CA CYS A 135 -3.40 10.96 6.67
C CYS A 135 -2.93 11.64 7.94
N VAL A 136 -2.40 12.86 7.83
CA VAL A 136 -1.94 13.64 8.98
C VAL A 136 -2.94 14.77 9.24
N ILE A 137 -3.35 14.91 10.49
CA ILE A 137 -4.27 15.93 10.98
C ILE A 137 -3.44 16.97 11.75
N PRO A 138 -3.58 18.28 11.43
CA PRO A 138 -2.86 19.33 12.14
C PRO A 138 -3.41 19.53 13.57
N ASP A 139 -2.64 20.23 14.39
CA ASP A 139 -3.11 20.78 15.67
C ASP A 139 -4.21 21.85 15.47
#